data_AF-A1ZNI9-F1
#
_entry.id   AF-A1ZNI9-F1
#
_cell.length_a   1.000
_cell.length_b   1.000
_cell.length_c   1.000
_cell.angle_alpha   90.00
_cell.angle_beta   90.00
_cell.angle_gamma   90.00
#
_symmetry.space_group_name_H-M   'P 1'
#
loop_
_entity.id
_entity.type
_entity.pdbx_description
1 polymer ?
#
loop_
_entity_poly.entity_id
_entity_poly.type
_entity_poly.pdbx_seq_one_letter_code
_entity_poly.pdbx_strand_id
1 'polypeptide(L)'
;MKNFWILLITGICLCLATACIEAQPANVQAEKYKCPPCGMDCDRLHFDKPGSCPHCQMPLQKASTIKPRTKVGILLFDGVQIIDYTGPYEIFGQAGYDVYTVSKTGQMVSTAFKMKVQPNYSFANVPQPDILVVPGGQVNAARKDKATLAWLNSVYPQTQNLMSVCTGAFILAEAHLLDGKTATTFHRSLAKLRKQFPKVKVVTDKRFVDNGKIITSAGLSAGMDAALAVVAKKQGVGNAQRIALHIEYIWQPEKKFARGEFADVKYLRGTHRLIRQLRKLSSHITFKQTQGDVSQWDARWQLTTRQVDKVWETIAAHYDTHHTLSIDKQTAKWRFKGNDQSDWSGQAKLEPVAGKANDYQLIVKVWQVSKGK
;
A
#
# COMPACT_ATOMS: atom_id res chain seq x y z
N MET A 1 23.73 -43.86 110.24
CA MET A 1 22.29 -43.95 110.62
C MET A 1 21.46 -43.24 109.54
N LYS A 2 20.47 -43.95 108.98
CA LYS A 2 19.33 -43.50 108.12
C LYS A 2 19.73 -42.91 106.74
N ASN A 3 19.59 -43.56 105.57
CA ASN A 3 18.54 -44.35 104.89
C ASN A 3 17.22 -43.62 104.55
N PHE A 4 16.78 -43.89 103.30
CA PHE A 4 15.49 -43.61 102.61
C PHE A 4 15.36 -42.23 101.94
N TRP A 5 14.87 -42.02 100.71
CA TRP A 5 14.41 -42.75 99.50
C TRP A 5 13.45 -41.75 98.80
N ILE A 6 13.41 -41.64 97.45
CA ILE A 6 12.19 -41.53 96.59
C ILE A 6 12.39 -40.71 95.28
N LEU A 7 12.18 -41.46 94.17
CA LEU A 7 11.57 -41.16 92.85
C LEU A 7 12.16 -40.16 91.83
N LEU A 8 12.66 -40.75 90.74
CA LEU A 8 12.35 -40.53 89.30
C LEU A 8 11.66 -39.20 88.89
N ILE A 9 12.22 -38.56 87.85
CA ILE A 9 11.63 -38.48 86.49
C ILE A 9 12.68 -37.93 85.51
N THR A 10 12.92 -38.70 84.45
CA THR A 10 13.68 -38.35 83.24
C THR A 10 12.95 -37.28 82.44
N GLY A 11 13.59 -36.12 82.22
CA GLY A 11 13.13 -35.08 81.29
C GLY A 11 14.16 -34.86 80.19
N ILE A 12 13.96 -35.52 79.06
CA ILE A 12 14.70 -35.29 77.81
C ILE A 12 14.33 -33.89 77.31
N CYS A 13 15.28 -32.95 77.37
CA CYS A 13 15.12 -31.62 76.78
C CYS A 13 15.48 -31.71 75.28
N LEU A 14 14.47 -32.01 74.45
CA LEU A 14 14.56 -31.86 72.99
C LEU A 14 14.53 -30.36 72.67
N CYS A 15 15.70 -29.76 72.40
CA CYS A 15 15.78 -28.45 71.74
C CYS A 15 15.29 -28.58 70.29
N LEU A 16 14.00 -28.35 70.07
CA LEU A 16 13.46 -28.09 68.73
C LEU A 16 13.95 -26.71 68.27
N ALA A 17 15.03 -26.69 67.51
CA ALA A 17 15.40 -25.54 66.71
C ALA A 17 14.36 -25.39 65.58
N THR A 18 13.31 -24.61 65.82
CA THR A 18 12.47 -24.08 64.76
C THR A 18 13.30 -23.10 63.94
N ALA A 19 13.89 -23.60 62.85
CA ALA A 19 14.33 -22.75 61.76
C ALA A 19 13.09 -22.06 61.18
N CYS A 20 12.84 -20.82 61.59
CA CYS A 20 11.98 -19.92 60.84
C CYS A 20 12.62 -19.70 59.48
N ILE A 21 12.21 -20.47 58.49
CA ILE A 21 12.38 -20.10 57.09
C ILE A 21 11.48 -18.89 56.91
N GLU A 22 12.06 -17.68 56.99
CA GLU A 22 11.42 -16.50 56.41
C GLU A 22 11.25 -16.77 54.92
N ALA A 23 10.04 -17.18 54.54
CA ALA A 23 9.64 -17.20 53.15
C ALA A 23 9.77 -15.76 52.64
N GLN A 24 10.75 -15.53 51.78
CA GLN A 24 10.81 -14.30 50.99
C GLN A 24 9.43 -14.13 50.34
N PRO A 25 8.77 -12.97 50.48
CA PRO A 25 7.50 -12.76 49.80
C PRO A 25 7.75 -13.01 48.32
N ALA A 26 6.96 -13.90 47.73
CA ALA A 26 6.91 -14.08 46.29
C ALA A 26 6.90 -12.68 45.67
N ASN A 27 7.81 -12.44 44.73
CA ASN A 27 7.93 -11.17 44.02
C ASN A 27 6.64 -10.94 43.22
N VAL A 28 5.58 -10.49 43.89
CA VAL A 28 4.30 -10.11 43.27
C VAL A 28 4.61 -8.83 42.53
N GLN A 29 4.95 -8.95 41.24
CA GLN A 29 5.00 -7.81 40.35
C GLN A 29 3.67 -7.07 40.52
N ALA A 30 3.75 -5.82 40.97
CA ALA A 30 2.58 -4.97 41.15
C ALA A 30 1.71 -5.02 39.89
N GLU A 31 0.43 -5.37 40.05
CA GLU A 31 -0.49 -5.58 38.93
C GLU A 31 -0.66 -4.25 38.17
N LYS A 32 -0.08 -4.17 36.97
CA LYS A 32 -0.11 -2.94 36.17
C LYS A 32 -1.46 -2.76 35.49
N TYR A 33 -1.94 -1.54 35.47
CA TYR A 33 -3.14 -1.10 34.77
C TYR A 33 -2.76 -0.36 33.49
N LYS A 34 -3.67 -0.36 32.52
CA LYS A 34 -3.52 0.35 31.25
C LYS A 34 -4.85 0.96 30.83
N CYS A 35 -4.77 2.03 30.04
CA CYS A 35 -5.94 2.51 29.34
C CYS A 35 -6.37 1.45 28.31
N PRO A 36 -7.66 1.06 28.26
CA PRO A 36 -8.16 0.26 27.13
C PRO A 36 -7.91 1.03 25.82
N PRO A 37 -7.72 0.33 24.67
CA PRO A 37 -7.33 0.98 23.43
C PRO A 37 -8.38 2.00 22.98
N CYS A 38 -8.11 3.28 23.23
CA CYS A 38 -8.98 4.40 22.90
C CYS A 38 -8.54 5.14 21.64
N GLY A 39 -7.36 4.79 21.11
CA GLY A 39 -6.80 5.39 19.89
C GLY A 39 -5.92 6.62 20.14
N MET A 40 -5.69 7.01 21.40
CA MET A 40 -4.80 8.11 21.77
C MET A 40 -3.46 7.61 22.34
N ASP A 41 -2.51 8.53 22.55
CA ASP A 41 -1.18 8.21 23.08
C ASP A 41 -1.21 7.51 24.45
N CYS A 42 -2.28 7.71 25.22
CA CYS A 42 -2.46 7.07 26.51
C CYS A 42 -2.60 5.54 26.45
N ASP A 43 -2.84 4.96 25.27
CA ASP A 43 -2.85 3.51 25.05
C ASP A 43 -1.47 2.86 25.29
N ARG A 44 -0.40 3.67 25.31
CA ARG A 44 0.98 3.22 25.59
C ARG A 44 1.39 3.39 27.05
N LEU A 45 0.55 4.02 27.87
CA LEU A 45 0.86 4.32 29.26
C LEU A 45 0.47 3.15 30.18
N HIS A 46 1.25 2.97 31.24
CA HIS A 46 0.97 2.03 32.32
C HIS A 46 0.76 2.80 33.61
N PHE A 47 -0.09 2.25 34.47
CA PHE A 47 -0.46 2.84 35.75
C PHE A 47 -0.33 1.79 36.84
N ASP A 48 0.10 2.19 38.03
CA ASP A 48 0.31 1.26 39.14
C ASP A 48 -0.97 1.04 39.98
N LYS A 49 -2.04 1.80 39.70
CA LYS A 49 -3.30 1.77 40.45
C LYS A 49 -4.50 1.82 39.50
N PRO A 50 -5.65 1.25 39.90
CA PRO A 50 -6.91 1.44 39.19
C PRO A 50 -7.35 2.90 39.23
N GLY A 51 -8.22 3.30 38.31
CA GLY A 51 -8.73 4.66 38.22
C GLY A 51 -9.18 5.00 36.80
N SER A 52 -9.27 6.28 36.49
CA SER A 52 -9.54 6.75 35.12
C SER A 52 -8.25 7.25 34.47
N CYS A 53 -8.11 7.01 33.17
CA CYS A 53 -6.99 7.56 32.41
C CYS A 53 -7.01 9.10 32.46
N PRO A 54 -5.90 9.78 32.80
CA PRO A 54 -5.89 11.24 32.90
C PRO A 54 -6.06 11.95 31.54
N HIS A 55 -5.92 11.23 30.42
CA HIS A 55 -6.04 11.79 29.07
C HIS A 55 -7.42 11.58 28.46
N CYS A 56 -7.99 10.38 28.60
CA CYS A 56 -9.25 10.01 27.94
C CYS A 56 -10.42 9.79 28.89
N GLN A 57 -10.15 9.82 30.21
CA GLN A 57 -11.09 9.53 31.29
C GLN A 57 -11.74 8.14 31.26
N MET A 58 -11.36 7.26 30.33
CA MET A 58 -11.81 5.87 30.33
C MET A 58 -11.30 5.13 31.58
N PRO A 59 -12.10 4.19 32.12
CA PRO A 59 -11.67 3.38 33.25
C PRO A 59 -10.47 2.51 32.84
N LEU A 60 -9.39 2.62 33.62
CA LEU A 60 -8.21 1.80 33.47
C LEU A 60 -8.56 0.33 33.71
N GLN A 61 -8.02 -0.53 32.86
CA GLN A 61 -8.20 -1.98 32.97
C GLN A 61 -6.88 -2.62 33.38
N LYS A 62 -6.97 -3.80 33.99
CA LYS A 62 -5.78 -4.61 34.28
C LYS A 62 -5.04 -4.87 32.96
N ALA A 63 -3.73 -4.70 32.95
CA ALA A 63 -2.93 -4.90 31.73
C ALA A 63 -3.05 -6.34 31.20
N SER A 64 -3.31 -7.31 32.10
CA SER A 64 -3.58 -8.71 31.77
C SER A 64 -4.90 -8.94 31.03
N THR A 65 -5.88 -8.03 31.17
CA THR A 65 -7.20 -8.16 30.53
C THR A 65 -7.31 -7.42 29.21
N ILE A 66 -6.36 -6.51 28.90
CA ILE A 66 -6.35 -5.77 27.64
C ILE A 66 -5.75 -6.65 26.54
N LYS A 67 -6.56 -6.96 25.53
CA LYS A 67 -6.11 -7.67 24.34
C LYS A 67 -4.99 -6.87 23.65
N PRO A 68 -3.84 -7.49 23.29
CA PRO A 68 -2.80 -6.82 22.54
C PRO A 68 -3.34 -6.26 21.22
N ARG A 69 -2.84 -5.08 20.83
CA ARG A 69 -3.12 -4.49 19.51
C ARG A 69 -2.61 -5.43 18.42
N THR A 70 -3.38 -5.53 17.33
CA THR A 70 -2.95 -6.26 16.13
C THR A 70 -1.73 -5.55 15.54
N LYS A 71 -0.66 -6.30 15.30
CA LYS A 71 0.61 -5.77 14.79
C LYS A 71 0.63 -5.79 13.27
N VAL A 72 0.88 -4.64 12.65
CA VAL A 72 1.03 -4.49 11.20
C VAL A 72 2.46 -4.14 10.86
N GLY A 73 3.18 -5.11 10.28
CA GLY A 73 4.50 -4.86 9.70
C GLY A 73 4.38 -4.42 8.26
N ILE A 74 5.10 -3.38 7.87
CA ILE A 74 5.13 -2.88 6.49
C ILE A 74 6.56 -2.90 5.97
N LEU A 75 6.81 -3.71 4.93
CA LEU A 75 8.13 -3.83 4.33
C LEU A 75 8.52 -2.53 3.60
N LEU A 76 9.72 -2.02 3.87
CA LEU A 76 10.36 -0.93 3.16
C LEU A 76 11.64 -1.42 2.47
N PHE A 77 11.91 -0.88 1.29
CA PHE A 77 13.09 -1.15 0.49
C PHE A 77 13.41 0.04 -0.40
N ASP A 78 14.63 0.12 -0.93
CA ASP A 78 15.00 1.18 -1.87
C ASP A 78 14.17 1.13 -3.14
N GLY A 79 13.58 2.26 -3.50
CA GLY A 79 12.66 2.41 -4.61
C GLY A 79 11.21 2.02 -4.28
N VAL A 80 10.86 1.81 -3.01
CA VAL A 80 9.46 1.62 -2.59
C VAL A 80 8.59 2.80 -3.01
N GLN A 81 7.37 2.53 -3.48
CA GLN A 81 6.43 3.58 -3.86
C GLN A 81 5.71 4.12 -2.62
N ILE A 82 5.76 5.45 -2.41
CA ILE A 82 5.28 6.08 -1.17
C ILE A 82 3.85 5.68 -0.79
N ILE A 83 2.91 5.88 -1.70
CA ILE A 83 1.48 5.62 -1.44
C ILE A 83 1.17 4.13 -1.24
N ASP A 84 2.01 3.23 -1.74
CA ASP A 84 1.78 1.79 -1.61
C ASP A 84 1.95 1.32 -0.15
N TYR A 85 2.74 2.05 0.65
CA TYR A 85 2.95 1.74 2.06
C TYR A 85 2.25 2.73 2.99
N THR A 86 2.24 4.03 2.65
CA THR A 86 1.60 5.05 3.51
C THR A 86 0.08 4.97 3.49
N GLY A 87 -0.53 4.58 2.35
CA GLY A 87 -1.97 4.38 2.27
C GLY A 87 -2.47 3.31 3.25
N PRO A 88 -1.93 2.07 3.19
CA PRO A 88 -2.21 1.05 4.20
C PRO A 88 -1.83 1.47 5.62
N TYR A 89 -0.70 2.18 5.79
CA TYR A 89 -0.27 2.67 7.10
C TYR A 89 -1.35 3.55 7.75
N GLU A 90 -1.88 4.52 7.00
CA GLU A 90 -2.94 5.42 7.45
C GLU A 90 -4.19 4.62 7.87
N ILE A 91 -4.68 3.74 7.00
CA ILE A 91 -5.90 2.95 7.27
C ILE A 91 -5.74 2.08 8.52
N PHE A 92 -4.61 1.39 8.66
CA PHE A 92 -4.38 0.52 9.82
C PHE A 92 -4.14 1.31 11.11
N GLY A 93 -3.51 2.48 11.03
CA GLY A 93 -3.37 3.40 12.17
C GLY A 93 -4.74 3.87 12.67
N GLN A 94 -5.62 4.30 11.76
CA GLN A 94 -7.00 4.70 12.06
C GLN A 94 -7.87 3.54 12.61
N ALA A 95 -7.48 2.29 12.31
CA ALA A 95 -8.10 1.07 12.87
C ALA A 95 -7.60 0.73 14.29
N GLY A 96 -6.69 1.53 14.87
CA GLY A 96 -6.11 1.30 16.19
C GLY A 96 -5.08 0.18 16.22
N TYR A 97 -4.54 -0.24 15.07
CA TYR A 97 -3.50 -1.25 15.02
C TYR A 97 -2.12 -0.67 15.38
N ASP A 98 -1.23 -1.55 15.81
CA ASP A 98 0.17 -1.20 16.05
C ASP A 98 0.95 -1.35 14.73
N VAL A 99 1.06 -0.23 13.99
CA VAL A 99 1.68 -0.20 12.66
C VAL A 99 3.14 0.20 12.77
N TYR A 100 4.02 -0.56 12.14
CA TYR A 100 5.44 -0.26 12.07
C TYR A 100 6.05 -0.65 10.73
N THR A 101 7.16 0.00 10.40
CA THR A 101 7.92 -0.24 9.18
C THR A 101 9.16 -1.08 9.45
N VAL A 102 9.50 -1.93 8.49
CA VAL A 102 10.66 -2.82 8.57
C VAL A 102 11.43 -2.81 7.27
N SER A 103 12.75 -2.69 7.32
CA SER A 103 13.62 -2.89 6.16
C SER A 103 14.67 -3.96 6.45
N LYS A 104 15.46 -4.33 5.44
CA LYS A 104 16.51 -5.35 5.58
C LYS A 104 17.46 -5.05 6.74
N THR A 105 17.95 -3.81 6.83
CA THR A 105 19.01 -3.40 7.77
C THR A 105 18.52 -2.42 8.83
N GLY A 106 17.27 -1.95 8.75
CA GLY A 106 16.77 -0.85 9.58
C GLY A 106 17.39 0.51 9.24
N GLN A 107 18.26 0.58 8.24
CA GLN A 107 18.82 1.85 7.76
C GLN A 107 17.80 2.61 6.90
N MET A 108 18.02 3.91 6.77
CA MET A 108 17.20 4.81 5.97
C MET A 108 17.10 4.33 4.51
N VAL A 109 15.88 4.28 3.99
CA VAL A 109 15.60 3.90 2.59
C VAL A 109 15.25 5.13 1.75
N SER A 110 15.52 5.05 0.45
CA SER A 110 15.04 6.04 -0.52
C SER A 110 13.83 5.51 -1.27
N THR A 111 12.70 6.22 -1.23
CA THR A 111 11.52 5.86 -2.04
C THR A 111 11.77 6.04 -3.55
N ALA A 112 10.84 5.60 -4.38
CA ALA A 112 10.92 5.72 -5.85
C ALA A 112 11.18 7.17 -6.33
N PHE A 113 10.67 8.16 -5.59
CA PHE A 113 10.88 9.59 -5.84
C PHE A 113 11.83 10.24 -4.83
N LYS A 114 12.76 9.45 -4.30
CA LYS A 114 13.93 9.88 -3.52
C LYS A 114 13.64 10.45 -2.12
N MET A 115 12.39 10.51 -1.68
CA MET A 115 12.07 10.79 -0.28
C MET A 115 12.80 9.79 0.64
N LYS A 116 13.40 10.30 1.71
CA LYS A 116 14.12 9.50 2.70
C LYS A 116 13.19 9.08 3.82
N VAL A 117 13.25 7.81 4.22
CA VAL A 117 12.38 7.24 5.26
C VAL A 117 13.24 6.39 6.19
N GLN A 118 13.13 6.63 7.49
CA GLN A 118 13.77 5.83 8.53
C GLN A 118 12.81 4.71 8.96
N PRO A 119 13.12 3.42 8.70
CA PRO A 119 12.31 2.30 9.18
C PRO A 119 12.36 2.19 10.71
N ASN A 120 11.31 1.66 11.32
CA ASN A 120 11.29 1.40 12.77
C ASN A 120 12.18 0.22 13.14
N TYR A 121 12.23 -0.81 12.28
CA TYR A 121 12.93 -2.06 12.55
C TYR A 121 13.76 -2.55 11.35
N SER A 122 14.72 -3.41 11.66
CA SER A 122 15.41 -4.28 10.72
C SER A 122 14.78 -5.67 10.72
N PHE A 123 15.13 -6.54 9.76
CA PHE A 123 14.70 -7.94 9.81
C PHE A 123 15.17 -8.68 11.07
N ALA A 124 16.26 -8.23 11.70
CA ALA A 124 16.84 -8.90 12.88
C ALA A 124 16.09 -8.59 14.19
N ASN A 125 15.37 -7.48 14.27
CA ASN A 125 14.75 -7.01 15.52
C ASN A 125 13.27 -6.63 15.38
N VAL A 126 12.66 -6.87 14.22
CA VAL A 126 11.24 -6.61 14.01
C VAL A 126 10.38 -7.56 14.85
N PRO A 127 9.34 -7.06 15.55
CA PRO A 127 8.34 -7.93 16.17
C PRO A 127 7.61 -8.77 15.13
N GLN A 128 7.17 -9.98 15.47
CA GLN A 128 6.34 -10.78 14.56
C GLN A 128 5.02 -10.05 14.23
N PRO A 129 4.73 -9.78 12.93
CA PRO A 129 3.50 -9.15 12.52
C PRO A 129 2.32 -10.13 12.48
N ASP A 130 1.12 -9.64 12.84
CA ASP A 130 -0.14 -10.31 12.56
C ASP A 130 -0.58 -10.06 11.11
N ILE A 131 -0.32 -8.85 10.61
CA ILE A 131 -0.57 -8.45 9.23
C ILE A 131 0.73 -7.96 8.63
N LEU A 132 1.13 -8.50 7.49
CA LEU A 132 2.31 -8.03 6.74
C LEU A 132 1.88 -7.35 5.46
N VAL A 133 2.40 -6.16 5.18
CA VAL A 133 2.17 -5.42 3.93
C VAL A 133 3.47 -5.36 3.12
N VAL A 134 3.39 -5.82 1.86
CA VAL A 134 4.47 -5.82 0.88
C VAL A 134 4.14 -4.82 -0.24
N PRO A 135 4.64 -3.58 -0.16
CA PRO A 135 4.35 -2.54 -1.14
C PRO A 135 5.07 -2.78 -2.48
N GLY A 136 4.68 -2.02 -3.50
CA GLY A 136 5.32 -2.00 -4.81
C GLY A 136 6.33 -0.86 -4.96
N GLY A 137 6.56 -0.46 -6.21
CA GLY A 137 7.62 0.44 -6.62
C GLY A 137 8.66 -0.26 -7.50
N GLN A 138 9.93 0.09 -7.33
CA GLN A 138 11.07 -0.45 -8.08
C GLN A 138 11.52 -1.82 -7.54
N VAL A 139 10.61 -2.79 -7.50
CA VAL A 139 10.76 -4.10 -6.84
C VAL A 139 11.85 -5.02 -7.40
N ASN A 140 12.56 -4.65 -8.47
CA ASN A 140 13.49 -5.54 -9.17
C ASN A 140 14.66 -6.03 -8.28
N ALA A 141 15.19 -5.17 -7.41
CA ALA A 141 16.25 -5.55 -6.47
C ALA A 141 15.66 -6.37 -5.32
N ALA A 142 14.62 -5.86 -4.66
CA ALA A 142 13.99 -6.50 -3.50
C ALA A 142 13.47 -7.91 -3.81
N ARG A 143 12.86 -8.13 -4.98
CA ARG A 143 12.32 -9.44 -5.38
C ARG A 143 13.41 -10.47 -5.73
N LYS A 144 14.67 -10.07 -5.83
CA LYS A 144 15.84 -10.94 -6.08
C LYS A 144 16.74 -11.05 -4.84
N ASP A 145 16.48 -10.27 -3.81
CA ASP A 145 17.30 -10.27 -2.60
C ASP A 145 16.94 -11.49 -1.74
N LYS A 146 17.87 -12.43 -1.64
CA LYS A 146 17.67 -13.70 -0.92
C LYS A 146 17.29 -13.48 0.54
N ALA A 147 17.86 -12.47 1.20
CA ALA A 147 17.52 -12.14 2.58
C ALA A 147 16.06 -11.68 2.72
N THR A 148 15.59 -10.82 1.82
CA THR A 148 14.18 -10.38 1.78
C THR A 148 13.23 -11.56 1.55
N LEU A 149 13.53 -12.44 0.60
CA LEU A 149 12.68 -13.61 0.33
C LEU A 149 12.69 -14.63 1.48
N ALA A 150 13.84 -14.84 2.11
CA ALA A 150 13.97 -15.72 3.27
C ALA A 150 13.20 -15.18 4.48
N TRP A 151 13.35 -13.88 4.77
CA TRP A 151 12.60 -13.22 5.84
C TRP A 151 11.09 -13.27 5.61
N LEU A 152 10.64 -13.00 4.37
CA LEU A 152 9.21 -13.09 4.03
C LEU A 152 8.65 -14.50 4.27
N ASN A 153 9.42 -15.54 3.92
CA ASN A 153 9.03 -16.93 4.15
C ASN A 153 9.08 -17.35 5.63
N SER A 154 9.94 -16.74 6.45
CA SER A 154 9.98 -17.04 7.89
C SER A 154 8.82 -16.42 8.66
N VAL A 155 8.40 -15.21 8.29
CA VAL A 155 7.32 -14.50 8.99
C VAL A 155 5.92 -14.91 8.50
N TYR A 156 5.77 -15.25 7.22
CA TYR A 156 4.46 -15.55 6.60
C TYR A 156 3.65 -16.66 7.29
N PRO A 157 4.21 -17.79 7.74
CA PRO A 157 3.44 -18.84 8.40
C PRO A 157 2.66 -18.33 9.61
N GLN A 158 3.24 -17.39 10.37
CA GLN A 158 2.67 -16.83 11.60
C GLN A 158 1.80 -15.59 11.35
N THR A 159 1.78 -15.03 10.15
CA THR A 159 0.84 -13.92 9.84
C THR A 159 -0.59 -14.44 9.71
N GLN A 160 -1.55 -13.62 10.11
CA GLN A 160 -2.97 -13.86 9.87
C GLN A 160 -3.39 -13.39 8.48
N ASN A 161 -2.82 -12.28 8.01
CA ASN A 161 -3.03 -11.75 6.66
C ASN A 161 -1.70 -11.26 6.05
N LEU A 162 -1.49 -11.59 4.79
CA LEU A 162 -0.41 -11.02 3.97
C LEU A 162 -1.05 -10.15 2.90
N MET A 163 -0.59 -8.91 2.77
CA MET A 163 -1.05 -7.99 1.76
C MET A 163 0.08 -7.64 0.80
N SER A 164 -0.19 -7.54 -0.49
CA SER A 164 0.70 -6.85 -1.43
C SER A 164 0.00 -5.72 -2.14
N VAL A 165 0.71 -4.62 -2.36
CA VAL A 165 0.21 -3.48 -3.14
C VAL A 165 1.00 -3.36 -4.44
N CYS A 166 0.32 -3.04 -5.54
CA CYS A 166 0.95 -2.70 -6.81
C CYS A 166 1.89 -3.81 -7.30
N THR A 167 3.14 -3.49 -7.60
CA THR A 167 4.17 -4.44 -8.03
C THR A 167 4.75 -5.29 -6.89
N GLY A 168 4.34 -5.08 -5.62
CA GLY A 168 4.72 -5.93 -4.49
C GLY A 168 4.32 -7.40 -4.68
N ALA A 169 3.29 -7.66 -5.49
CA ALA A 169 2.91 -9.01 -5.91
C ALA A 169 4.06 -9.80 -6.57
N PHE A 170 5.01 -9.12 -7.22
CA PHE A 170 6.19 -9.79 -7.79
C PHE A 170 7.18 -10.28 -6.73
N ILE A 171 7.24 -9.64 -5.56
CA ILE A 171 8.05 -10.12 -4.42
C ILE A 171 7.39 -11.38 -3.85
N LEU A 172 6.06 -11.35 -3.68
CA LEU A 172 5.31 -12.52 -3.22
C LEU A 172 5.42 -13.71 -4.19
N ALA A 173 5.38 -13.43 -5.50
CA ALA A 173 5.52 -14.45 -6.54
C ALA A 173 6.91 -15.08 -6.57
N GLU A 174 7.98 -14.29 -6.41
CA GLU A 174 9.37 -14.80 -6.28
C GLU A 174 9.57 -15.61 -4.99
N ALA A 175 8.81 -15.30 -3.93
CA ALA A 175 8.78 -16.12 -2.71
C ALA A 175 7.89 -17.37 -2.83
N HIS A 176 7.32 -17.65 -4.00
CA HIS A 176 6.38 -18.75 -4.27
C HIS A 176 5.07 -18.72 -3.44
N LEU A 177 4.75 -17.59 -2.81
CA LEU A 177 3.57 -17.46 -1.95
C LEU A 177 2.25 -17.32 -2.75
N LEU A 178 2.33 -17.03 -4.05
CA LEU A 178 1.17 -16.88 -4.94
C LEU A 178 0.89 -18.10 -5.82
N ASP A 179 1.67 -19.18 -5.71
CA ASP A 179 1.50 -20.38 -6.53
C ASP A 179 0.09 -20.99 -6.36
N GLY A 180 -0.63 -21.13 -7.47
CA GLY A 180 -2.00 -21.68 -7.51
C GLY A 180 -3.09 -20.71 -7.00
N LYS A 181 -2.73 -19.52 -6.53
CA LYS A 181 -3.65 -18.53 -5.96
C LYS A 181 -4.12 -17.51 -6.97
N THR A 182 -5.30 -16.93 -6.72
CA THR A 182 -5.75 -15.73 -7.43
C THR A 182 -5.03 -14.50 -6.90
N ALA A 183 -4.58 -13.64 -7.81
CA ALA A 183 -3.87 -12.41 -7.46
C ALA A 183 -4.06 -11.33 -8.54
N THR A 184 -3.89 -10.07 -8.15
CA THR A 184 -3.79 -8.90 -9.05
C THR A 184 -2.48 -8.15 -8.79
N THR A 185 -2.17 -7.15 -9.63
CA THR A 185 -0.99 -6.28 -9.48
C THR A 185 -1.24 -4.94 -10.19
N PHE A 186 -0.22 -4.08 -10.25
CA PHE A 186 -0.26 -2.86 -11.05
C PHE A 186 -0.65 -3.16 -12.50
N HIS A 187 -1.56 -2.36 -13.05
CA HIS A 187 -2.18 -2.65 -14.34
C HIS A 187 -1.20 -2.88 -15.50
N ARG A 188 -0.11 -2.12 -15.56
CA ARG A 188 0.91 -2.26 -16.61
C ARG A 188 1.72 -3.55 -16.47
N SER A 189 1.65 -4.19 -15.30
CA SER A 189 2.42 -5.36 -14.93
C SER A 189 1.60 -6.66 -14.93
N LEU A 190 0.28 -6.61 -15.14
CA LEU A 190 -0.58 -7.81 -15.18
C LEU A 190 -0.11 -8.86 -16.20
N ALA A 191 0.16 -8.43 -17.44
CA ALA A 191 0.66 -9.31 -18.49
C ALA A 191 2.04 -9.90 -18.15
N LYS A 192 2.91 -9.09 -17.53
CA LYS A 192 4.23 -9.52 -17.08
C LYS A 192 4.14 -10.56 -15.95
N LEU A 193 3.25 -10.34 -14.97
CA LEU A 193 3.03 -11.27 -13.87
C LEU A 193 2.55 -12.62 -14.40
N ARG A 194 1.55 -12.62 -15.28
CA ARG A 194 1.03 -13.84 -15.92
C ARG A 194 2.09 -14.59 -16.71
N LYS A 195 2.95 -13.88 -17.45
CA LYS A 195 4.02 -14.49 -18.24
C LYS A 195 5.14 -15.09 -17.38
N GLN A 196 5.54 -14.39 -16.31
CA GLN A 196 6.67 -14.83 -15.47
C GLN A 196 6.28 -15.89 -14.43
N PHE A 197 5.02 -15.87 -13.98
CA PHE A 197 4.53 -16.77 -12.93
C PHE A 197 3.24 -17.46 -13.39
N PRO A 198 3.33 -18.46 -14.28
CA PRO A 198 2.16 -19.10 -14.90
C PRO A 198 1.25 -19.83 -13.91
N LYS A 199 1.75 -20.17 -12.71
CA LYS A 199 0.94 -20.77 -11.63
C LYS A 199 0.02 -19.76 -10.93
N VAL A 200 0.22 -18.45 -11.13
CA VAL A 200 -0.60 -17.40 -10.52
C VAL A 200 -1.83 -17.16 -11.39
N LYS A 201 -3.03 -17.25 -10.80
CA LYS A 201 -4.30 -16.98 -11.48
C LYS A 201 -4.56 -15.46 -11.50
N VAL A 202 -3.99 -14.77 -12.49
CA VAL A 202 -4.01 -13.30 -12.57
C VAL A 202 -5.40 -12.75 -12.93
N VAL A 203 -5.99 -12.01 -11.99
CA VAL A 203 -7.25 -11.24 -12.12
C VAL A 203 -6.95 -9.83 -12.60
N THR A 204 -7.72 -9.30 -13.56
CA THR A 204 -7.38 -8.06 -14.27
C THR A 204 -8.32 -6.88 -14.04
N ASP A 205 -9.46 -7.10 -13.40
CA ASP A 205 -10.58 -6.15 -13.34
C ASP A 205 -11.00 -5.78 -11.91
N LYS A 206 -10.24 -6.18 -10.89
CA LYS A 206 -10.49 -5.87 -9.48
C LYS A 206 -9.44 -4.94 -8.88
N ARG A 207 -9.87 -3.99 -8.02
CA ARG A 207 -8.94 -3.14 -7.25
C ARG A 207 -8.11 -3.95 -6.25
N PHE A 208 -8.70 -4.98 -5.67
CA PHE A 208 -7.98 -5.97 -4.87
C PHE A 208 -8.61 -7.35 -5.02
N VAL A 209 -7.86 -8.38 -4.67
CA VAL A 209 -8.24 -9.78 -4.72
C VAL A 209 -7.86 -10.40 -3.38
N ASP A 210 -8.86 -10.86 -2.64
CA ASP A 210 -8.69 -11.68 -1.44
C ASP A 210 -8.76 -13.17 -1.84
N ASN A 211 -7.72 -13.94 -1.51
CA ASN A 211 -7.67 -15.39 -1.71
C ASN A 211 -7.67 -16.18 -0.37
N GLY A 212 -8.16 -15.55 0.70
CA GLY A 212 -8.23 -16.08 2.05
C GLY A 212 -7.22 -15.40 2.96
N LYS A 213 -5.97 -15.90 2.92
CA LYS A 213 -4.86 -15.38 3.74
C LYS A 213 -4.12 -14.24 3.04
N ILE A 214 -4.04 -14.25 1.70
CA ILE A 214 -3.33 -13.22 0.94
C ILE A 214 -4.32 -12.29 0.25
N ILE A 215 -4.13 -10.98 0.46
CA ILE A 215 -4.84 -9.92 -0.25
C ILE A 215 -3.84 -9.24 -1.19
N THR A 216 -4.08 -9.29 -2.48
CA THR A 216 -3.26 -8.55 -3.45
C THR A 216 -4.07 -7.39 -4.00
N SER A 217 -3.47 -6.21 -4.10
CA SER A 217 -4.13 -5.03 -4.65
C SER A 217 -3.45 -4.54 -5.91
N ALA A 218 -4.22 -3.77 -6.66
CA ALA A 218 -3.81 -3.01 -7.82
C ALA A 218 -2.74 -1.95 -7.45
N GLY A 219 -2.48 -1.02 -8.35
CA GLY A 219 -1.50 0.04 -8.09
C GLY A 219 -1.94 1.08 -7.08
N LEU A 220 -0.96 1.63 -6.37
CA LEU A 220 -1.06 2.94 -5.74
C LEU A 220 -2.17 2.97 -4.68
N SER A 221 -3.16 3.84 -4.86
CA SER A 221 -4.25 4.02 -3.91
C SER A 221 -5.11 2.79 -3.66
N ALA A 222 -5.04 1.76 -4.52
CA ALA A 222 -5.75 0.50 -4.27
C ALA A 222 -5.26 -0.24 -3.02
N GLY A 223 -4.07 0.10 -2.50
CA GLY A 223 -3.63 -0.36 -1.17
C GLY A 223 -4.54 0.09 -0.04
N MET A 224 -5.16 1.27 -0.14
CA MET A 224 -6.11 1.79 0.87
C MET A 224 -7.39 0.95 0.88
N ASP A 225 -7.96 0.64 -0.28
CA ASP A 225 -9.16 -0.22 -0.37
C ASP A 225 -8.90 -1.63 0.17
N ALA A 226 -7.73 -2.20 -0.13
CA ALA A 226 -7.34 -3.50 0.38
C ALA A 226 -7.15 -3.47 1.90
N ALA A 227 -6.55 -2.42 2.46
CA ALA A 227 -6.45 -2.24 3.90
C ALA A 227 -7.83 -2.09 4.56
N LEU A 228 -8.74 -1.31 3.97
CA LEU A 228 -10.11 -1.16 4.45
C LEU A 228 -10.88 -2.49 4.39
N ALA A 229 -10.66 -3.31 3.36
CA ALA A 229 -11.23 -4.65 3.29
C ALA A 229 -10.69 -5.58 4.40
N VAL A 230 -9.41 -5.48 4.74
CA VAL A 230 -8.82 -6.21 5.88
C VAL A 230 -9.43 -5.73 7.21
N VAL A 231 -9.59 -4.42 7.39
CA VAL A 231 -10.28 -3.85 8.57
C VAL A 231 -11.72 -4.34 8.63
N ALA A 232 -12.46 -4.30 7.53
CA ALA A 232 -13.84 -4.79 7.47
C ALA A 232 -13.94 -6.27 7.86
N LYS A 233 -13.00 -7.10 7.42
CA LYS A 233 -12.93 -8.53 7.76
C LYS A 233 -12.62 -8.78 9.24
N LYS A 234 -11.87 -7.89 9.90
CA LYS A 234 -11.38 -8.07 11.28
C LYS A 234 -12.23 -7.34 12.34
N GLN A 235 -12.79 -6.20 12.00
CA GLN A 235 -13.48 -5.27 12.90
C GLN A 235 -14.88 -4.88 12.41
N GLY A 236 -15.33 -5.43 11.28
CA GLY A 236 -16.65 -5.15 10.70
C GLY A 236 -16.67 -3.98 9.71
N VAL A 237 -17.60 -4.03 8.76
CA VAL A 237 -17.76 -3.04 7.67
C VAL A 237 -18.01 -1.63 8.22
N GLY A 238 -18.78 -1.52 9.32
CA GLY A 238 -19.07 -0.22 9.94
C GLY A 238 -17.82 0.51 10.41
N ASN A 239 -16.81 -0.18 10.97
CA ASN A 239 -15.57 0.48 11.37
C ASN A 239 -14.73 0.90 10.15
N ALA A 240 -14.69 0.09 9.10
CA ALA A 240 -14.03 0.46 7.84
C ALA A 240 -14.69 1.70 7.21
N GLN A 241 -16.03 1.79 7.22
CA GLN A 241 -16.76 2.98 6.76
C GLN A 241 -16.49 4.21 7.64
N ARG A 242 -16.45 4.04 8.97
CA ARG A 242 -16.09 5.12 9.90
C ARG A 242 -14.69 5.67 9.61
N ILE A 243 -13.72 4.79 9.39
CA ILE A 243 -12.35 5.18 9.03
C ILE A 243 -12.35 5.92 7.69
N ALA A 244 -13.00 5.35 6.67
CA ALA A 244 -13.11 5.99 5.36
C ALA A 244 -13.74 7.38 5.46
N LEU A 245 -14.81 7.54 6.24
CA LEU A 245 -15.43 8.84 6.51
C LEU A 245 -14.47 9.80 7.23
N HIS A 246 -13.75 9.32 8.26
CA HIS A 246 -12.83 10.14 9.04
C HIS A 246 -11.69 10.73 8.20
N ILE A 247 -11.21 9.99 7.20
CA ILE A 247 -10.17 10.46 6.26
C ILE A 247 -10.74 11.06 4.97
N GLU A 248 -12.04 11.37 4.94
CA GLU A 248 -12.77 11.91 3.78
C GLU A 248 -12.61 11.08 2.49
N TYR A 249 -12.47 9.76 2.64
CA TYR A 249 -12.27 8.83 1.54
C TYR A 249 -13.58 8.16 1.13
N ILE A 250 -13.97 8.32 -0.14
CA ILE A 250 -15.13 7.62 -0.70
C ILE A 250 -14.75 6.16 -0.97
N TRP A 251 -14.92 5.30 0.03
CA TRP A 251 -14.65 3.88 -0.08
C TRP A 251 -15.76 3.17 -0.86
N GLN A 252 -15.37 2.49 -1.94
CA GLN A 252 -16.29 1.74 -2.81
C GLN A 252 -15.75 0.33 -3.02
N PRO A 253 -16.00 -0.60 -2.08
CA PRO A 253 -15.36 -1.92 -2.07
C PRO A 253 -15.68 -2.76 -3.31
N GLU A 254 -16.86 -2.57 -3.89
CA GLU A 254 -17.32 -3.27 -5.09
C GLU A 254 -16.85 -2.61 -6.40
N LYS A 255 -16.19 -1.45 -6.34
CA LYS A 255 -15.70 -0.80 -7.55
C LYS A 255 -14.64 -1.65 -8.23
N LYS A 256 -14.87 -1.90 -9.52
CA LYS A 256 -13.86 -2.46 -10.42
C LYS A 256 -12.65 -1.51 -10.51
N PHE A 257 -11.54 -2.05 -10.99
CA PHE A 257 -10.27 -1.34 -11.17
C PHE A 257 -10.50 0.07 -11.78
N ALA A 258 -9.76 1.11 -11.36
CA ALA A 258 -9.93 2.47 -11.89
C ALA A 258 -9.89 2.54 -13.44
N ARG A 259 -9.08 1.72 -14.09
CA ARG A 259 -9.09 1.42 -15.54
C ARG A 259 -10.44 1.11 -16.17
N GLY A 260 -11.44 0.68 -15.39
CA GLY A 260 -12.80 0.39 -15.82
C GLY A 260 -13.74 1.61 -15.76
N GLU A 261 -13.32 2.72 -15.16
CA GLU A 261 -14.16 3.92 -14.96
C GLU A 261 -13.43 5.23 -15.31
N PHE A 262 -12.14 5.32 -15.00
CA PHE A 262 -11.30 6.50 -15.12
C PHE A 262 -10.16 6.28 -16.09
N ALA A 263 -10.03 7.23 -17.00
CA ALA A 263 -9.08 7.19 -18.07
C ALA A 263 -9.23 5.93 -18.91
N ASP A 264 -8.48 4.84 -18.76
CA ASP A 264 -8.28 3.83 -19.81
C ASP A 264 -9.52 3.29 -20.58
N VAL A 265 -10.77 3.33 -20.08
CA VAL A 265 -11.99 3.07 -20.89
C VAL A 265 -12.32 4.21 -21.87
N LYS A 266 -12.12 5.45 -21.43
CA LYS A 266 -12.35 6.73 -22.14
C LYS A 266 -11.04 7.40 -22.64
N TYR A 267 -9.88 6.98 -22.14
CA TYR A 267 -8.52 7.31 -22.58
C TYR A 267 -8.11 6.30 -23.66
N LEU A 268 -8.40 6.65 -24.90
CA LEU A 268 -7.32 6.95 -25.85
C LEU A 268 -6.25 5.87 -26.01
N ARG A 269 -6.58 4.62 -26.36
CA ARG A 269 -5.54 3.69 -26.87
C ARG A 269 -4.77 4.29 -28.05
N GLY A 270 -5.44 5.07 -28.90
CA GLY A 270 -4.82 5.88 -29.94
C GLY A 270 -3.96 7.01 -29.35
N THR A 271 -4.58 8.04 -28.77
CA THR A 271 -3.85 9.26 -28.41
C THR A 271 -2.87 9.10 -27.25
N HIS A 272 -3.07 8.18 -26.29
CA HIS A 272 -2.07 7.93 -25.26
C HIS A 272 -0.79 7.29 -25.84
N ARG A 273 -0.91 6.44 -26.88
CA ARG A 273 0.26 5.92 -27.58
C ARG A 273 0.99 7.04 -28.33
N LEU A 274 0.26 7.94 -28.99
CA LEU A 274 0.82 9.15 -29.61
C LEU A 274 1.52 10.03 -28.58
N ILE A 275 0.83 10.42 -27.49
CA ILE A 275 1.39 11.20 -26.38
C ILE A 275 2.65 10.53 -25.83
N ARG A 276 2.66 9.20 -25.70
CA ARG A 276 3.83 8.46 -25.24
C ARG A 276 4.96 8.48 -26.27
N GLN A 277 4.67 8.35 -27.57
CA GLN A 277 5.68 8.46 -28.64
C GLN A 277 6.26 9.87 -28.70
N LEU A 278 5.41 10.90 -28.64
CA LEU A 278 5.81 12.30 -28.52
C LEU A 278 6.65 12.53 -27.25
N ARG A 279 6.31 11.92 -26.11
CA ARG A 279 7.15 11.93 -24.91
C ARG A 279 8.45 11.15 -25.05
N LYS A 280 8.58 10.19 -25.97
CA LYS A 280 9.89 9.57 -26.28
C LYS A 280 10.74 10.51 -27.14
N LEU A 281 10.10 11.37 -27.92
CA LEU A 281 10.74 12.51 -28.57
C LEU A 281 11.04 13.64 -27.57
N SER A 282 10.80 13.50 -26.26
CA SER A 282 10.93 14.59 -25.28
C SER A 282 12.35 15.13 -25.11
N SER A 283 13.38 14.46 -25.62
CA SER A 283 14.70 15.10 -25.80
C SER A 283 14.66 16.24 -26.83
N HIS A 284 13.55 16.40 -27.55
CA HIS A 284 13.32 17.33 -28.64
C HIS A 284 11.99 18.09 -28.54
N ILE A 285 11.13 17.92 -27.53
CA ILE A 285 9.88 18.72 -27.41
C ILE A 285 9.55 19.01 -25.95
N THR A 286 9.06 20.22 -25.66
CA THR A 286 8.74 20.63 -24.29
C THR A 286 7.24 20.43 -24.02
N PHE A 287 6.86 19.45 -23.20
CA PHE A 287 5.48 19.33 -22.72
C PHE A 287 5.10 20.56 -21.87
N LYS A 288 3.93 21.15 -22.13
CA LYS A 288 3.45 22.33 -21.41
C LYS A 288 2.34 22.00 -20.42
N GLN A 289 1.24 21.43 -20.91
CA GLN A 289 0.06 21.17 -20.09
C GLN A 289 -0.80 20.07 -20.70
N THR A 290 -1.62 19.43 -19.87
CA THR A 290 -2.81 18.70 -20.30
C THR A 290 -3.99 19.08 -19.40
N GLN A 291 -5.18 19.17 -19.98
CA GLN A 291 -6.44 19.40 -19.26
C GLN A 291 -7.53 18.52 -19.88
N GLY A 292 -8.52 18.12 -19.09
CA GLY A 292 -9.61 17.30 -19.59
C GLY A 292 -10.51 16.75 -18.50
N ASP A 293 -11.54 16.04 -18.94
CA ASP A 293 -12.53 15.36 -18.11
C ASP A 293 -12.85 13.98 -18.71
N VAL A 294 -13.95 13.35 -18.29
CA VAL A 294 -14.31 12.01 -18.79
C VAL A 294 -14.70 11.98 -20.28
N SER A 295 -14.95 13.11 -20.91
CA SER A 295 -15.47 13.26 -22.27
C SER A 295 -14.54 14.00 -23.23
N GLN A 296 -13.55 14.75 -22.74
CA GLN A 296 -12.63 15.53 -23.57
C GLN A 296 -11.25 15.72 -22.94
N TRP A 297 -10.21 15.81 -23.77
CA TRP A 297 -8.83 16.11 -23.35
C TRP A 297 -8.12 17.02 -24.36
N ASP A 298 -7.27 17.89 -23.84
CA ASP A 298 -6.34 18.76 -24.56
C ASP A 298 -4.93 18.55 -23.97
N ALA A 299 -3.93 18.41 -24.85
CA ALA A 299 -2.53 18.30 -24.47
C ALA A 299 -1.68 19.18 -25.38
N ARG A 300 -0.71 19.88 -24.79
CA ARG A 300 0.08 20.91 -25.46
C ARG A 300 1.58 20.68 -25.31
N TRP A 301 2.30 20.85 -26.41
CA TRP A 301 3.77 20.86 -26.45
C TRP A 301 4.27 22.10 -27.15
N GLN A 302 5.42 22.58 -26.73
CA GLN A 302 6.20 23.58 -27.46
C GLN A 302 7.32 22.89 -28.22
N LEU A 303 7.46 23.31 -29.48
CA LEU A 303 8.35 22.80 -30.51
C LEU A 303 9.13 23.97 -31.11
N THR A 304 10.22 23.66 -31.77
CA THR A 304 10.94 24.57 -32.67
C THR A 304 10.72 24.17 -34.12
N THR A 305 10.99 25.05 -35.10
CA THR A 305 10.87 24.76 -36.54
C THR A 305 11.56 23.45 -36.94
N ARG A 306 12.75 23.19 -36.39
CA ARG A 306 13.56 21.99 -36.69
C ARG A 306 12.90 20.68 -36.25
N GLN A 307 11.89 20.77 -35.39
CA GLN A 307 11.22 19.61 -34.78
C GLN A 307 9.86 19.34 -35.42
N VAL A 308 9.33 20.27 -36.23
CA VAL A 308 8.00 20.19 -36.83
C VAL A 308 7.86 18.93 -37.68
N ASP A 309 8.76 18.71 -38.64
CA ASP A 309 8.64 17.60 -39.59
C ASP A 309 8.62 16.24 -38.90
N LYS A 310 9.57 15.98 -37.99
CA LYS A 310 9.66 14.72 -37.24
C LYS A 310 8.45 14.48 -36.34
N VAL A 311 7.92 15.53 -35.73
CA VAL A 311 6.69 15.46 -34.93
C VAL A 311 5.49 15.15 -35.82
N TRP A 312 5.41 15.79 -36.98
CA TRP A 312 4.34 15.59 -37.94
C TRP A 312 4.38 14.21 -38.60
N GLU A 313 5.57 13.67 -38.88
CA GLU A 313 5.79 12.28 -39.31
C GLU A 313 5.36 11.28 -38.23
N THR A 314 5.69 11.55 -36.97
CA THR A 314 5.29 10.68 -35.84
C THR A 314 3.78 10.68 -35.65
N ILE A 315 3.17 11.85 -35.82
CA ILE A 315 1.73 12.04 -35.95
C ILE A 315 1.26 11.12 -37.08
N ALA A 316 1.62 11.39 -38.34
CA ALA A 316 1.20 10.62 -39.52
C ALA A 316 1.34 9.10 -39.37
N ALA A 317 2.49 8.61 -38.92
CA ALA A 317 2.78 7.18 -38.74
C ALA A 317 1.94 6.52 -37.62
N HIS A 318 1.57 7.28 -36.58
CA HIS A 318 0.63 6.80 -35.57
C HIS A 318 -0.80 6.69 -36.14
N TYR A 319 -1.12 7.50 -37.17
CA TYR A 319 -2.45 7.59 -37.79
C TYR A 319 -2.77 6.51 -38.83
N ASP A 320 -1.81 5.94 -39.56
CA ASP A 320 -2.07 4.89 -40.57
C ASP A 320 -2.68 3.59 -40.02
N THR A 321 -2.90 3.52 -38.70
CA THR A 321 -3.53 2.37 -38.02
C THR A 321 -4.99 2.60 -37.60
N HIS A 322 -5.58 3.79 -37.84
CA HIS A 322 -6.95 4.15 -37.42
C HIS A 322 -7.69 4.97 -38.51
N HIS A 323 -9.01 4.79 -38.67
CA HIS A 323 -9.83 5.42 -39.72
C HIS A 323 -9.64 6.96 -39.83
N THR A 324 -8.83 7.38 -40.79
CA THR A 324 -8.45 8.78 -41.05
C THR A 324 -9.61 9.58 -41.65
N LEU A 325 -9.82 10.81 -41.15
CA LEU A 325 -10.71 11.78 -41.78
C LEU A 325 -9.93 12.76 -42.69
N SER A 326 -8.82 13.33 -42.20
CA SER A 326 -7.99 14.26 -42.98
C SER A 326 -6.61 14.52 -42.34
N ILE A 327 -5.56 14.73 -43.13
CA ILE A 327 -4.27 15.27 -42.68
C ILE A 327 -3.75 16.29 -43.69
N ASP A 328 -3.33 17.47 -43.21
CA ASP A 328 -2.65 18.50 -43.99
C ASP A 328 -1.32 18.89 -43.30
N LYS A 329 -0.69 20.01 -43.70
CA LYS A 329 0.61 20.44 -43.15
C LYS A 329 0.57 20.90 -41.68
N GLN A 330 -0.59 21.22 -41.14
CA GLN A 330 -0.75 21.82 -39.81
C GLN A 330 -1.86 21.17 -38.98
N THR A 331 -2.79 20.44 -39.60
CA THR A 331 -3.92 19.82 -38.94
C THR A 331 -4.05 18.35 -39.31
N ALA A 332 -4.23 17.48 -38.32
CA ALA A 332 -4.60 16.08 -38.50
C ALA A 332 -5.89 15.80 -37.73
N LYS A 333 -6.87 15.13 -38.36
CA LYS A 333 -8.15 14.76 -37.76
C LYS A 333 -8.42 13.27 -37.96
N TRP A 334 -8.89 12.61 -36.92
CA TRP A 334 -9.17 11.17 -36.94
C TRP A 334 -10.37 10.83 -36.07
N ARG A 335 -10.92 9.63 -36.29
CA ARG A 335 -11.91 9.00 -35.42
C ARG A 335 -11.39 7.68 -34.87
N PHE A 336 -11.84 7.32 -33.69
CA PHE A 336 -11.53 6.03 -33.07
C PHE A 336 -12.65 5.62 -32.13
N LYS A 337 -12.70 4.32 -31.80
CA LYS A 337 -13.63 3.78 -30.81
C LYS A 337 -12.99 3.75 -29.43
N GLY A 338 -13.73 4.19 -28.41
CA GLY A 338 -13.41 3.97 -27.00
C GLY A 338 -13.51 2.47 -26.66
N ASN A 339 -13.01 2.06 -25.48
CA ASN A 339 -13.14 0.65 -25.08
C ASN A 339 -14.60 0.25 -24.78
N ASP A 340 -15.44 1.24 -24.45
CA ASP A 340 -16.90 1.11 -24.32
C ASP A 340 -17.62 1.20 -25.69
N GLN A 341 -16.89 1.15 -26.80
CA GLN A 341 -17.40 1.31 -28.17
C GLN A 341 -18.02 2.68 -28.48
N SER A 342 -17.86 3.66 -27.59
CA SER A 342 -18.27 5.03 -27.86
C SER A 342 -17.44 5.63 -29.00
N ASP A 343 -18.04 6.55 -29.75
CA ASP A 343 -17.37 7.27 -30.83
C ASP A 343 -16.55 8.42 -30.28
N TRP A 344 -15.31 8.54 -30.74
CA TRP A 344 -14.42 9.62 -30.38
C TRP A 344 -13.84 10.27 -31.63
N SER A 345 -13.58 11.56 -31.52
CA SER A 345 -12.83 12.33 -32.51
C SER A 345 -11.55 12.85 -31.88
N GLY A 346 -10.53 13.05 -32.72
CA GLY A 346 -9.31 13.71 -32.33
C GLY A 346 -8.80 14.67 -33.37
N GLN A 347 -8.06 15.67 -32.90
CA GLN A 347 -7.43 16.69 -33.71
C GLN A 347 -6.02 16.98 -33.17
N ALA A 348 -5.03 17.00 -34.03
CA ALA A 348 -3.73 17.57 -33.78
C ALA A 348 -3.64 18.85 -34.61
N LYS A 349 -3.21 19.95 -34.00
CA LYS A 349 -3.03 21.23 -34.66
C LYS A 349 -1.68 21.81 -34.29
N LEU A 350 -0.93 22.24 -35.29
CA LEU A 350 0.34 22.94 -35.17
C LEU A 350 0.10 24.44 -35.39
N GLU A 351 0.48 25.26 -34.42
CA GLU A 351 0.29 26.71 -34.46
C GLU A 351 1.63 27.43 -34.19
N PRO A 352 1.98 28.50 -34.91
CA PRO A 352 3.15 29.32 -34.55
C PRO A 352 2.91 30.04 -33.22
N VAL A 353 3.96 30.19 -32.41
CA VAL A 353 3.88 30.94 -31.15
C VAL A 353 4.06 32.44 -31.44
N ALA A 354 3.06 33.24 -31.09
CA ALA A 354 3.09 34.69 -31.29
C ALA A 354 4.33 35.32 -30.65
N GLY A 355 5.03 36.17 -31.40
CA GLY A 355 6.23 36.88 -30.94
C GLY A 355 7.49 36.04 -30.82
N LYS A 356 7.49 34.76 -31.21
CA LYS A 356 8.67 33.88 -31.18
C LYS A 356 8.91 33.24 -32.54
N ALA A 357 9.75 33.89 -33.35
CA ALA A 357 10.21 33.32 -34.61
C ALA A 357 10.87 31.98 -34.34
N ASN A 358 10.41 30.94 -35.04
CA ASN A 358 10.81 29.53 -34.93
C ASN A 358 10.19 28.68 -33.82
N ASP A 359 9.24 29.21 -33.04
CA ASP A 359 8.53 28.41 -32.05
C ASP A 359 7.13 28.01 -32.55
N TYR A 360 6.77 26.76 -32.30
CA TYR A 360 5.46 26.21 -32.60
C TYR A 360 4.84 25.57 -31.36
N GLN A 361 3.52 25.55 -31.32
CA GLN A 361 2.73 24.84 -30.35
C GLN A 361 1.99 23.70 -31.05
N LEU A 362 2.22 22.47 -30.58
CA LEU A 362 1.38 21.34 -30.94
C LEU A 362 0.26 21.22 -29.91
N ILE A 363 -0.98 21.24 -30.38
CA ILE A 363 -2.18 21.04 -29.59
C ILE A 363 -2.84 19.74 -30.06
N VAL A 364 -2.97 18.77 -29.17
CA VAL A 364 -3.67 17.51 -29.42
C VAL A 364 -4.94 17.48 -28.58
N LYS A 365 -6.09 17.54 -29.25
CA LYS A 365 -7.42 17.46 -28.66
C LYS A 365 -8.09 16.14 -29.00
N VAL A 366 -8.88 15.63 -28.07
CA VAL A 366 -9.79 14.50 -28.29
C VAL A 366 -11.08 14.70 -27.51
N TRP A 367 -12.18 14.23 -28.07
CA TRP A 367 -13.50 14.36 -27.44
C TRP A 367 -14.42 13.22 -27.86
N GLN A 368 -15.30 12.83 -26.94
CA GLN A 368 -16.37 11.89 -27.20
C GLN A 368 -17.39 12.57 -28.13
N VAL A 369 -17.73 11.92 -29.24
CA VAL A 369 -18.81 12.35 -30.10
C VAL A 369 -20.10 12.00 -29.37
N SER A 370 -20.83 13.01 -28.88
CA SER A 370 -22.15 12.76 -28.33
C SER A 370 -23.02 12.10 -29.40
N LYS A 371 -23.72 11.01 -29.04
CA LYS A 371 -24.90 10.62 -29.82
C LYS A 371 -25.83 11.83 -29.78
N GLY A 372 -26.14 12.40 -30.94
CA GLY A 372 -27.07 13.52 -31.02
C GLY A 372 -28.31 13.22 -30.17
N LYS A 373 -28.77 14.22 -29.41
CA LYS A 373 -30.09 14.16 -28.78
C LYS A 373 -31.16 14.01 -29.85
#